data_AF-A0A484LB27-F1
#
_entry.id   AF-A0A484LB27-F1
#
_cell.length_a   1.000
_cell.length_b   1.000
_cell.length_c   1.000
_cell.angle_alpha   90.00
_cell.angle_beta   90.00
_cell.angle_gamma   90.00
#
_symmetry.space_group_name_H-M   'P 1'
#
loop_
_entity.id
_entity.type
_entity.pdbx_description
1 polymer ?
#
loop_
_entity_poly.entity_id
_entity_poly.type
_entity_poly.pdbx_seq_one_letter_code
_entity_poly.pdbx_strand_id
1 'polypeptide(L)'
;MLFQSILQADPSLKRPSEDIKLIESFASIKSPLQVLNSGKKSKKKRVHSPSEEASTWDLPCVQCGTEIRGFQCNRSTVHLQCQACGGMMPLRTNIGVPQNCVGCDRAFCAAYWHALGVTESDLHPVCSPETFKPIQERTITRIPSLTHESNRHEQEITERCIAKMGKTLQDVVCDWIVKFDNGQIDRTRMALNHAQTITSRTCCCSECYEKVVAFLLYWFRVKLLKHCMTQEDSQREDCWYGYACRTQHHNEEHARKRNHVCLPTRGRSMS
;
A
#
# COMPACT_ATOMS: atom_id res chain seq x y z
N MET A 1 48.80 -0.48 -14.31
CA MET A 1 49.59 0.54 -15.02
C MET A 1 48.76 1.62 -15.73
N LEU A 2 47.42 1.57 -15.77
CA LEU A 2 46.62 2.58 -16.51
C LEU A 2 46.42 3.94 -15.81
N PHE A 3 46.38 4.00 -14.47
CA PHE A 3 45.94 5.21 -13.76
C PHE A 3 46.96 6.37 -13.80
N GLN A 4 48.26 6.06 -13.71
CA GLN A 4 49.31 7.09 -13.77
C GLN A 4 49.47 7.67 -15.19
N SER A 5 49.23 6.87 -16.23
CA SER A 5 49.31 7.31 -17.62
C SER A 5 48.24 8.36 -17.96
N ILE A 6 47.05 8.25 -17.37
CA ILE A 6 45.93 9.18 -17.59
C ILE A 6 46.23 10.55 -16.94
N LEU A 7 46.82 10.56 -15.74
CA LEU A 7 47.18 11.80 -15.05
C LEU A 7 48.39 12.52 -15.66
N GLN A 8 49.20 11.84 -16.47
CA GLN A 8 50.28 12.44 -17.26
C GLN A 8 49.77 13.06 -18.57
N ALA A 9 48.71 12.49 -19.16
CA ALA A 9 48.12 12.98 -20.40
C ALA A 9 47.22 14.21 -20.20
N ASP A 10 46.57 14.34 -19.04
CA ASP A 10 45.74 15.50 -18.70
C ASP A 10 46.04 16.01 -17.27
N PRO A 11 46.96 16.97 -17.13
CA PRO A 11 47.32 17.55 -15.83
C PRO A 11 46.17 18.29 -15.13
N SER A 12 45.11 18.66 -15.86
CA SER A 12 43.96 19.39 -15.29
C SER A 12 43.07 18.50 -14.41
N LEU A 13 43.15 17.18 -14.58
CA LEU A 13 42.46 16.19 -13.74
C LEU A 13 43.16 15.98 -12.38
N LYS A 14 44.35 16.54 -12.19
CA LYS A 14 45.12 16.45 -10.96
C LYS A 14 44.58 17.47 -9.96
N ARG A 15 43.85 16.99 -8.95
CA ARG A 15 43.40 17.85 -7.84
C ARG A 15 44.61 18.46 -7.12
N PRO A 16 44.55 19.75 -6.73
CA PRO A 16 45.59 20.38 -5.92
C PRO A 16 45.86 19.57 -4.65
N SER A 17 47.13 19.48 -4.24
CA SER A 17 47.53 18.70 -3.06
C SER A 17 46.90 19.18 -1.76
N GLU A 18 46.43 20.42 -1.71
CA GLU A 18 45.74 21.01 -0.56
C GLU A 18 44.31 20.47 -0.41
N ASP A 19 43.58 20.29 -1.52
CA ASP A 19 42.22 19.72 -1.50
C ASP A 19 42.23 18.25 -1.07
N ILE A 20 43.26 17.50 -1.43
CA ILE A 20 43.43 16.10 -1.01
C ILE A 20 43.69 16.03 0.50
N LYS A 21 44.58 16.89 1.03
CA LYS A 21 44.84 16.99 2.47
C LYS A 21 43.60 17.42 3.25
N LEU A 22 42.78 18.30 2.68
CA LEU A 22 41.53 18.75 3.28
C LEU A 22 40.52 17.57 3.39
N ILE A 23 40.35 16.79 2.32
CA ILE A 23 39.45 15.62 2.31
C ILE A 23 39.92 14.54 3.30
N GLU A 24 41.23 14.27 3.37
CA GLU A 24 41.80 13.33 4.37
C GLU A 24 41.64 13.84 5.81
N SER A 25 41.66 15.16 6.02
CA SER A 25 41.41 15.76 7.33
C SER A 25 39.96 15.52 7.81
N PHE A 26 38.98 15.56 6.89
CA PHE A 26 37.57 15.25 7.19
C PHE A 26 37.33 13.74 7.36
N ALA A 27 38.08 12.90 6.65
CA ALA A 27 38.03 11.44 6.80
C ALA A 27 38.64 10.96 8.13
N SER A 28 39.53 11.75 8.74
CA SER A 28 40.17 11.44 10.03
C SER A 28 39.38 11.88 11.27
N ILE A 29 38.20 12.50 11.10
CA ILE A 29 37.35 12.90 12.22
C ILE A 29 36.65 11.65 12.78
N LYS A 30 37.18 11.12 13.88
CA LYS A 30 36.49 10.13 14.72
C LYS A 30 35.22 10.77 15.28
N SER A 31 34.06 10.25 14.89
CA SER A 31 32.75 10.67 15.40
C SER A 31 32.68 10.59 16.94
N PRO A 32 32.19 11.63 17.64
CA PRO A 32 31.98 11.57 19.09
C PRO A 32 30.64 10.87 19.36
N LEU A 33 30.63 9.54 19.26
CA LEU A 33 29.55 8.68 19.78
C LEU A 33 30.16 7.60 20.68
N GLN A 34 30.92 8.02 21.69
CA GLN A 34 31.31 7.19 22.83
C GLN A 34 31.39 8.04 24.10
N VAL A 35 30.24 8.34 24.71
CA VAL A 35 30.04 8.32 26.18
C VAL A 35 28.53 8.22 26.43
N LEU A 36 28.04 7.02 26.74
CA LEU A 36 27.07 6.74 27.81
C LEU A 36 27.03 5.22 27.96
N ASN A 37 28.07 4.72 28.66
CA ASN A 37 28.12 3.35 29.12
C ASN A 37 27.33 3.28 30.44
N SER A 38 26.04 2.93 30.37
CA SER A 38 25.29 2.42 31.52
C SER A 38 24.35 1.30 31.09
N GLY A 39 24.80 0.08 31.38
CA GLY A 39 24.09 -1.20 31.45
C GLY A 39 22.86 -1.42 30.56
N LYS A 40 23.01 -2.19 29.48
CA LYS A 40 21.94 -3.04 28.95
C LYS A 40 22.51 -4.27 28.26
N LYS A 41 22.11 -5.42 28.81
CA LYS A 41 22.49 -6.78 28.44
C LYS A 41 22.37 -7.00 26.93
N SER A 42 23.42 -7.58 26.35
CA SER A 42 23.48 -8.12 25.00
C SER A 42 22.32 -9.10 24.76
N LYS A 43 21.26 -8.66 24.06
CA LYS A 43 20.29 -9.56 23.45
C LYS A 43 20.97 -10.24 22.26
N LYS A 44 21.44 -11.47 22.47
CA LYS A 44 21.76 -12.42 21.40
C LYS A 44 20.59 -12.42 20.39
N LYS A 45 20.91 -12.41 19.09
CA LYS A 45 19.99 -12.81 18.01
C LYS A 45 19.36 -14.13 18.44
N ARG A 46 18.07 -14.10 18.77
CA ARG A 46 17.31 -15.33 19.06
C ARG A 46 17.14 -16.01 17.71
N VAL A 47 17.83 -17.13 17.52
CA VAL A 47 17.35 -18.18 16.63
C VAL A 47 15.92 -18.46 17.10
N HIS A 48 14.98 -18.36 16.18
CA HIS A 48 13.57 -18.61 16.45
C HIS A 48 13.45 -20.06 16.91
N SER A 49 13.26 -20.27 18.22
CA SER A 49 12.84 -21.54 18.77
C SER A 49 11.48 -21.85 18.15
N PRO A 50 11.25 -23.05 17.58
CA PRO A 50 9.90 -23.46 17.22
C PRO A 50 9.09 -23.44 18.51
N SER A 51 8.03 -22.63 18.55
CA SER A 51 7.01 -22.82 19.57
C SER A 51 6.37 -24.16 19.25
N GLU A 52 6.73 -25.18 20.01
CA GLU A 52 5.95 -26.41 20.08
C GLU A 52 4.54 -26.01 20.52
N GLU A 53 3.55 -26.49 19.77
CA GLU A 53 2.11 -26.33 20.01
C GLU A 53 1.45 -25.01 19.55
N ALA A 54 1.78 -24.55 18.34
CA ALA A 54 0.69 -24.19 17.45
C ALA A 54 0.24 -25.49 16.79
N SER A 55 -0.94 -25.99 17.14
CA SER A 55 -1.65 -26.99 16.33
C SER A 55 -1.83 -26.37 14.95
N THR A 56 -0.83 -26.59 14.10
CA THR A 56 -0.87 -26.31 12.68
C THR A 56 -1.87 -27.31 12.18
N TRP A 57 -3.14 -26.92 12.16
CA TRP A 57 -4.14 -27.64 11.41
C TRP A 57 -3.63 -27.54 9.97
N ASP A 58 -2.90 -28.56 9.52
CA ASP A 58 -2.55 -28.79 8.12
C ASP A 58 -3.89 -29.05 7.43
N LEU A 59 -4.66 -27.99 7.20
CA LEU A 59 -5.98 -28.06 6.57
C LEU A 59 -5.73 -28.57 5.15
N PRO A 60 -6.07 -29.82 4.84
CA PRO A 60 -5.72 -30.37 3.54
C PRO A 60 -6.54 -29.64 2.48
N CYS A 61 -5.94 -29.45 1.30
CA CYS A 61 -6.69 -28.94 0.17
C CYS A 61 -7.80 -29.92 -0.21
N VAL A 62 -9.02 -29.42 -0.43
CA VAL A 62 -10.18 -30.23 -0.84
C VAL A 62 -9.86 -31.12 -2.04
N GLN A 63 -9.11 -30.57 -3.01
CA GLN A 63 -8.81 -31.25 -4.27
C GLN A 63 -7.66 -32.25 -4.18
N CYS A 64 -7.00 -32.42 -3.02
CA CYS A 64 -6.08 -33.53 -2.82
C CYS A 64 -6.81 -34.87 -2.70
N GLY A 65 -7.96 -34.88 -2.02
CA GLY A 65 -8.77 -36.09 -1.80
C GLY A 65 -9.89 -36.28 -2.82
N THR A 66 -10.33 -35.21 -3.48
CA THR A 66 -11.57 -35.21 -4.26
C THR A 66 -11.38 -34.56 -5.62
N GLU A 67 -11.82 -35.22 -6.68
CA GLU A 67 -11.90 -34.60 -8.01
C GLU A 67 -13.07 -33.60 -8.04
N ILE A 68 -12.77 -32.34 -8.34
CA ILE A 68 -13.78 -31.28 -8.49
C ILE A 68 -13.67 -30.69 -9.88
N ARG A 69 -14.76 -30.75 -10.65
CA ARG A 69 -14.85 -30.24 -12.02
C ARG A 69 -13.72 -30.74 -12.93
N GLY A 70 -13.37 -32.03 -12.85
CA GLY A 70 -12.34 -32.64 -13.68
C GLY A 70 -10.90 -32.38 -13.22
N PHE A 71 -10.70 -31.82 -12.02
CA PHE A 71 -9.36 -31.57 -11.47
C PHE A 71 -9.20 -32.15 -10.06
N GLN A 72 -8.13 -32.91 -9.89
CA GLN A 72 -7.61 -33.40 -8.62
C GLN A 72 -6.12 -33.06 -8.54
N CYS A 73 -5.65 -32.64 -7.36
CA CYS A 73 -4.24 -32.36 -7.12
C CYS A 73 -3.40 -33.64 -7.28
N ASN A 74 -2.19 -33.48 -7.78
CA ASN A 74 -1.17 -34.52 -7.84
C ASN A 74 0.03 -34.16 -6.95
N ARG A 75 1.05 -35.01 -6.91
CA ARG A 75 2.26 -34.80 -6.07
C ARG A 75 3.06 -33.54 -6.40
N SER A 76 2.92 -33.00 -7.60
CA SER A 76 3.59 -31.77 -8.06
C SER A 76 2.73 -30.51 -7.95
N THR A 77 1.47 -30.64 -7.54
CA THR A 77 0.57 -29.49 -7.42
C THR A 77 1.01 -28.58 -6.29
N VAL A 78 1.37 -27.35 -6.65
CA VAL A 78 1.67 -26.28 -5.68
C VAL A 78 0.37 -25.79 -5.06
N HIS A 79 0.36 -25.60 -3.75
CA HIS A 79 -0.80 -25.11 -3.02
C HIS A 79 -0.57 -23.68 -2.54
N LEU A 80 -1.64 -22.91 -2.52
CA LEU A 80 -1.73 -21.57 -1.99
C LEU A 80 -2.56 -21.59 -0.70
N GLN A 81 -2.06 -20.92 0.33
CA GLN A 81 -2.82 -20.69 1.55
C GLN A 81 -3.60 -19.38 1.43
N CYS A 82 -4.92 -19.42 1.66
CA CYS A 82 -5.75 -18.23 1.63
C CYS A 82 -5.41 -17.30 2.80
N GLN A 83 -5.12 -16.03 2.50
CA GLN A 83 -4.79 -15.03 3.53
C GLN A 83 -5.97 -14.74 4.48
N ALA A 84 -7.20 -14.92 4.02
CA ALA A 84 -8.39 -14.55 4.79
C ALA A 84 -8.89 -15.70 5.70
N CYS A 85 -8.99 -16.94 5.18
CA CYS A 85 -9.52 -18.07 5.95
C CYS A 85 -8.47 -19.13 6.33
N GLY A 86 -7.23 -19.01 5.86
CA GLY A 86 -6.17 -20.02 6.08
C GLY A 86 -6.34 -21.32 5.28
N GLY A 87 -7.44 -21.51 4.57
CA GLY A 87 -7.72 -22.71 3.78
C GLY A 87 -6.80 -22.86 2.56
N MET A 88 -6.55 -24.11 2.16
CA MET A 88 -5.62 -24.47 1.09
C MET A 88 -6.33 -24.66 -0.25
N MET A 89 -5.79 -24.10 -1.33
CA MET A 89 -6.26 -24.29 -2.71
C MET A 89 -5.08 -24.58 -3.66
N PRO A 90 -5.27 -25.32 -4.77
CA PRO A 90 -4.19 -25.53 -5.72
C PRO A 90 -3.94 -24.26 -6.55
N LEU A 91 -2.68 -23.95 -6.85
CA LEU A 91 -2.34 -22.92 -7.83
C LEU A 91 -2.71 -23.41 -9.23
N ARG A 92 -3.64 -22.69 -9.89
CA ARG A 92 -4.15 -22.99 -11.23
C ARG A 92 -4.21 -21.74 -12.09
N THR A 93 -3.28 -21.65 -13.03
CA THR A 93 -3.22 -20.55 -14.01
C THR A 93 -4.15 -20.75 -15.21
N ASN A 94 -4.64 -21.96 -15.44
CA ASN A 94 -5.37 -22.34 -16.65
C ASN A 94 -6.90 -22.17 -16.58
N ILE A 95 -7.46 -21.80 -15.42
CA ILE A 95 -8.91 -21.71 -15.22
C ILE A 95 -9.47 -20.29 -15.49
N GLY A 96 -8.62 -19.29 -15.70
CA GLY A 96 -9.05 -17.91 -15.93
C GLY A 96 -9.67 -17.22 -14.71
N VAL A 97 -9.57 -17.83 -13.52
CA VAL A 97 -10.08 -17.29 -12.26
C VAL A 97 -8.91 -16.77 -11.42
N PRO A 98 -8.96 -15.53 -10.92
CA PRO A 98 -7.87 -14.97 -10.14
C PRO A 98 -7.77 -15.64 -8.76
N GLN A 99 -6.54 -15.96 -8.36
CA GLN A 99 -6.23 -16.56 -7.06
C GLN A 99 -5.36 -15.65 -6.17
N ASN A 100 -4.80 -14.59 -6.74
CA ASN A 100 -3.94 -13.64 -6.04
C ASN A 100 -4.49 -12.22 -6.22
N CYS A 101 -4.39 -11.41 -5.16
CA CYS A 101 -4.71 -10.00 -5.24
C CYS A 101 -3.57 -9.25 -5.93
N VAL A 102 -3.88 -8.57 -7.04
CA VAL A 102 -2.92 -7.73 -7.79
C VAL A 102 -2.32 -6.58 -6.94
N GLY A 103 -3.01 -6.16 -5.88
CA GLY A 103 -2.54 -5.08 -5.01
C GLY A 103 -1.51 -5.49 -3.96
N CYS A 104 -1.48 -6.76 -3.54
CA CYS A 104 -0.62 -7.23 -2.44
C CYS A 104 0.00 -8.62 -2.65
N ASP A 105 -0.26 -9.27 -3.78
CA ASP A 105 0.19 -10.60 -4.22
C ASP A 105 -0.24 -11.78 -3.34
N ARG A 106 -0.96 -11.52 -2.24
CA ARG A 106 -1.48 -12.56 -1.35
C ARG A 106 -2.59 -13.36 -2.01
N ALA A 107 -2.68 -14.63 -1.64
CA ALA A 107 -3.64 -15.56 -2.21
C ALA A 107 -5.01 -15.49 -1.51
N PHE A 108 -6.09 -15.61 -2.28
CA PHE A 108 -7.47 -15.58 -1.80
C PHE A 108 -8.30 -16.65 -2.52
N CYS A 109 -9.02 -17.45 -1.74
CA CYS A 109 -9.71 -18.62 -2.27
C CYS A 109 -11.13 -18.36 -2.77
N ALA A 110 -11.73 -17.22 -2.42
CA ALA A 110 -13.15 -16.95 -2.67
C ALA A 110 -13.53 -17.09 -4.15
N ALA A 111 -12.83 -16.39 -5.06
CA ALA A 111 -13.12 -16.44 -6.49
C ALA A 111 -12.95 -17.86 -7.05
N TYR A 112 -11.90 -18.56 -6.64
CA TYR A 112 -11.59 -19.92 -7.10
C TYR A 112 -12.67 -20.92 -6.69
N TRP A 113 -12.98 -21.01 -5.39
CA TRP A 113 -13.95 -21.97 -4.89
C TRP A 113 -15.38 -21.64 -5.31
N HIS A 114 -15.71 -20.34 -5.39
CA HIS A 114 -17.00 -19.91 -5.90
C HIS A 114 -17.21 -20.33 -7.36
N ALA A 115 -16.20 -20.16 -8.22
CA ALA A 115 -16.26 -20.59 -9.62
C ALA A 115 -16.44 -22.12 -9.77
N LEU A 116 -15.98 -22.90 -8.80
CA LEU A 116 -16.16 -24.36 -8.77
C LEU A 116 -17.46 -24.81 -8.09
N GLY A 117 -18.20 -23.89 -7.45
CA GLY A 117 -19.40 -24.19 -6.69
C GLY A 117 -19.12 -24.87 -5.34
N VAL A 118 -17.93 -24.68 -4.78
CA VAL A 118 -17.54 -25.23 -3.47
C VAL A 118 -17.96 -24.26 -2.37
N THR A 119 -18.69 -24.76 -1.38
CA THR A 119 -19.13 -24.01 -0.20
C THR A 119 -18.27 -24.34 1.02
N GLU A 120 -18.40 -23.53 2.08
CA GLU A 120 -17.72 -23.73 3.35
C GLU A 120 -18.07 -25.08 3.99
N SER A 121 -17.08 -25.69 4.64
CA SER A 121 -17.18 -26.92 5.43
C SER A 121 -16.23 -26.82 6.62
N ASP A 122 -16.56 -27.48 7.73
CA ASP A 122 -15.74 -27.49 8.95
C ASP A 122 -14.28 -27.96 8.72
N LEU A 123 -14.07 -28.82 7.73
CA LEU A 123 -12.74 -29.35 7.37
C LEU A 123 -12.00 -28.48 6.35
N HIS A 124 -12.73 -27.59 5.66
CA HIS A 124 -12.22 -26.83 4.54
C HIS A 124 -12.81 -25.42 4.56
N PRO A 125 -12.15 -24.47 5.26
CA PRO A 125 -12.66 -23.11 5.34
C PRO A 125 -12.57 -22.45 3.96
N VAL A 126 -13.72 -21.96 3.47
CA VAL A 126 -13.85 -21.29 2.18
C VAL A 126 -14.38 -19.87 2.41
N CYS A 127 -13.71 -18.87 1.85
CA CYS A 127 -14.15 -17.50 1.95
C CYS A 127 -15.44 -17.25 1.15
N SER A 128 -16.29 -16.36 1.68
CA SER A 128 -17.41 -15.80 0.92
C SER A 128 -16.91 -15.04 -0.32
N PRO A 129 -17.72 -14.97 -1.41
CA PRO A 129 -17.37 -14.21 -2.62
C PRO A 129 -17.03 -12.74 -2.35
N GLU A 130 -17.61 -12.15 -1.30
CA GLU A 130 -17.39 -10.77 -0.88
C GLU A 130 -15.93 -10.48 -0.48
N THR A 131 -15.19 -11.50 -0.05
CA THR A 131 -13.81 -11.35 0.42
C THR A 131 -12.87 -10.96 -0.73
N PHE A 132 -13.13 -11.45 -1.94
CA PHE A 132 -12.26 -11.26 -3.09
C PHE A 132 -13.06 -11.25 -4.41
N LYS A 133 -13.38 -10.03 -4.86
CA LYS A 133 -14.17 -9.76 -6.07
C LYS A 133 -13.68 -8.50 -6.80
N PRO A 134 -14.11 -8.27 -8.06
CA PRO A 134 -13.76 -7.09 -8.85
C PRO A 134 -14.07 -5.76 -8.13
N ILE A 135 -13.23 -4.74 -8.36
CA ILE A 135 -13.40 -3.41 -7.76
C ILE A 135 -14.79 -2.81 -8.08
N GLN A 136 -15.28 -2.95 -9.31
CA GLN A 136 -16.57 -2.40 -9.74
C GLN A 136 -17.78 -3.05 -9.04
N GLU A 137 -17.64 -4.27 -8.53
CA GLU A 137 -18.72 -5.04 -7.90
C GLU A 137 -18.77 -4.81 -6.38
N ARG A 138 -17.87 -3.97 -5.86
CA ARG A 138 -17.82 -3.64 -4.44
C ARG A 138 -18.69 -2.43 -4.13
N THR A 139 -19.33 -2.49 -2.97
CA THR A 139 -20.11 -1.41 -2.41
C THR A 139 -19.34 -0.77 -1.25
N ILE A 140 -19.53 0.53 -1.07
CA ILE A 140 -18.97 1.28 0.04
C ILE A 140 -19.98 2.28 0.61
N THR A 141 -20.12 2.24 1.93
CA THR A 141 -21.07 3.07 2.67
C THR A 141 -20.40 4.11 3.57
N ARG A 142 -19.11 3.92 3.88
CA ARG A 142 -18.33 4.80 4.75
C ARG A 142 -16.95 5.09 4.17
N ILE A 143 -16.39 6.26 4.45
CA ILE A 143 -15.03 6.59 4.05
C ILE A 143 -14.05 5.64 4.77
N PRO A 144 -13.11 4.96 4.07
CA PRO A 144 -12.10 4.13 4.72
C PRO A 144 -11.25 4.94 5.69
N SER A 145 -10.92 4.38 6.85
CA SER A 145 -10.17 5.06 7.91
C SER A 145 -8.78 5.54 7.46
N LEU A 146 -8.19 4.88 6.47
CA LEU A 146 -6.89 5.23 5.89
C LEU A 146 -6.94 6.41 4.89
N THR A 147 -8.13 6.91 4.57
CA THR A 147 -8.30 8.06 3.65
C THR A 147 -7.65 9.32 4.24
N HIS A 148 -7.01 10.11 3.39
CA HIS A 148 -6.27 11.32 3.80
C HIS A 148 -5.26 11.06 4.91
N GLU A 149 -4.51 9.95 4.82
CA GLU A 149 -3.46 9.62 5.80
C GLU A 149 -4.02 9.51 7.23
N SER A 150 -5.22 8.94 7.36
CA SER A 150 -5.96 8.82 8.61
C SER A 150 -6.28 10.15 9.30
N ASN A 151 -6.29 11.26 8.56
CA ASN A 151 -6.69 12.57 9.06
C ASN A 151 -8.21 12.69 9.12
N ARG A 152 -8.78 12.48 10.32
CA ARG A 152 -10.22 12.54 10.57
C ARG A 152 -10.86 13.86 10.12
N HIS A 153 -10.18 14.99 10.30
CA HIS A 153 -10.72 16.29 9.91
C HIS A 153 -10.87 16.42 8.40
N GLU A 154 -9.89 15.93 7.62
CA GLU A 154 -10.00 15.92 6.15
C GLU A 154 -11.06 14.92 5.64
N GLN A 155 -11.26 13.80 6.35
CA GLN A 155 -12.34 12.87 6.07
C GLN A 155 -13.70 13.53 6.28
N GLU A 156 -13.92 14.20 7.41
CA GLU A 156 -15.15 14.95 7.69
C GLU A 156 -15.42 16.04 6.65
N ILE A 157 -14.40 16.79 6.22
CA ILE A 157 -14.54 17.77 5.12
C ILE A 157 -15.00 17.07 3.84
N THR A 158 -14.41 15.92 3.53
CA THR A 158 -14.77 15.14 2.33
C THR A 158 -16.22 14.68 2.39
N GLU A 159 -16.66 14.14 3.53
CA GLU A 159 -18.06 13.72 3.73
C GLU A 159 -19.02 14.89 3.56
N ARG A 160 -18.73 16.05 4.18
CA ARG A 160 -19.54 17.27 4.02
C ARG A 160 -19.61 17.72 2.56
N CYS A 161 -18.49 17.66 1.83
CA CYS A 161 -18.45 18.03 0.41
C CYS A 161 -19.32 17.10 -0.45
N ILE A 162 -19.23 15.78 -0.22
CA ILE A 162 -20.04 14.78 -0.93
C ILE A 162 -21.54 15.02 -0.65
N ALA A 163 -21.90 15.24 0.62
CA ALA A 163 -23.26 15.53 1.02
C ALA A 163 -23.80 16.83 0.39
N LYS A 164 -22.99 17.90 0.36
CA LYS A 164 -23.37 19.19 -0.27
C LYS A 164 -23.60 19.06 -1.78
N MET A 165 -22.90 18.13 -2.43
CA MET A 165 -23.11 17.79 -3.85
C MET A 165 -24.35 16.92 -4.10
N GLY A 166 -25.04 16.45 -3.06
CA GLY A 166 -26.20 15.58 -3.19
C GLY A 166 -25.88 14.18 -3.73
N LYS A 167 -24.62 13.72 -3.58
CA LYS A 167 -24.17 12.40 -4.04
C LYS A 167 -23.98 11.45 -2.88
N THR A 168 -24.09 10.15 -3.13
CA THR A 168 -23.62 9.13 -2.19
C THR A 168 -22.10 8.93 -2.32
N LEU A 169 -21.47 8.36 -1.29
CA LEU A 169 -20.07 7.95 -1.38
C LEU A 169 -19.84 6.96 -2.52
N GLN A 170 -20.77 6.03 -2.73
CA GLN A 170 -20.71 5.06 -3.81
C GLN A 170 -20.69 5.75 -5.17
N ASP A 171 -21.56 6.74 -5.40
CA ASP A 171 -21.62 7.46 -6.69
C ASP A 171 -20.29 8.16 -6.99
N VAL A 172 -19.70 8.80 -5.97
CA VAL A 172 -18.40 9.45 -6.11
C VAL A 172 -17.32 8.41 -6.42
N VAL A 173 -17.30 7.28 -5.72
CA VAL A 173 -16.31 6.22 -5.98
C VAL A 173 -16.49 5.65 -7.40
N CYS A 174 -17.72 5.39 -7.85
CA CYS A 174 -18.01 4.93 -9.21
C CYS A 174 -17.51 5.92 -10.27
N ASP A 175 -17.84 7.21 -10.13
CA ASP A 175 -17.39 8.27 -11.03
C ASP A 175 -15.85 8.31 -11.12
N TRP A 176 -15.19 8.14 -9.97
CA TRP A 176 -13.75 8.19 -9.88
C TRP A 176 -13.06 6.91 -10.34
N ILE A 177 -13.72 5.75 -10.27
CA ILE A 177 -13.26 4.51 -10.91
C ILE A 177 -13.23 4.67 -12.43
N VAL A 178 -14.23 5.33 -13.04
CA VAL A 178 -14.21 5.60 -14.49
C VAL A 178 -13.02 6.49 -14.86
N LYS A 179 -12.75 7.55 -14.08
CA LYS A 179 -11.58 8.41 -14.29
C LYS A 179 -10.26 7.66 -14.08
N PHE A 180 -10.24 6.76 -13.11
CA PHE A 180 -9.11 5.89 -12.83
C PHE A 180 -8.80 5.02 -14.05
N ASP A 181 -9.79 4.28 -14.56
CA ASP A 181 -9.63 3.41 -15.74
C ASP A 181 -9.21 4.17 -16.98
N ASN A 182 -9.71 5.39 -17.19
CA ASN A 182 -9.36 6.26 -18.31
C ASN A 182 -7.97 6.91 -18.19
N GLY A 183 -7.18 6.58 -17.15
CA GLY A 183 -5.83 7.13 -16.97
C GLY A 183 -5.78 8.61 -16.60
N GLN A 184 -6.88 9.18 -16.11
CA GLN A 184 -6.96 10.61 -15.74
C GLN A 184 -6.37 10.91 -14.35
N ILE A 185 -5.89 9.88 -13.65
CA ILE A 185 -5.38 9.95 -12.29
C ILE A 185 -3.94 9.46 -12.28
N ASP A 186 -3.02 10.24 -11.71
CA ASP A 186 -1.63 9.82 -11.53
C ASP A 186 -1.52 8.77 -10.41
N ARG A 187 -1.25 7.52 -10.82
CA ARG A 187 -1.20 6.32 -9.98
C ARG A 187 0.15 6.09 -9.29
N THR A 188 1.17 6.93 -9.53
CA THR A 188 2.54 6.72 -9.00
C THR A 188 2.60 6.63 -7.47
N ARG A 189 1.64 7.26 -6.79
CA ARG A 189 1.56 7.33 -5.33
C ARG A 189 0.64 6.28 -4.70
N MET A 190 0.04 5.40 -5.50
CA MET A 190 -0.85 4.37 -4.99
C MET A 190 -0.03 3.28 -4.30
N ALA A 191 -0.27 3.07 -3.00
CA ALA A 191 0.49 2.12 -2.17
C ALA A 191 0.07 0.65 -2.38
N LEU A 192 0.16 0.19 -3.63
CA LEU A 192 -0.15 -1.17 -4.10
C LEU A 192 0.93 -1.65 -5.09
N ASN A 193 1.24 -2.95 -5.08
CA ASN A 193 2.38 -3.50 -5.81
C ASN A 193 2.30 -3.28 -7.32
N HIS A 194 1.14 -3.58 -7.92
CA HIS A 194 0.92 -3.47 -9.36
C HIS A 194 -0.11 -2.38 -9.70
N ALA A 195 -0.01 -1.21 -9.07
CA ALA A 195 -0.97 -0.10 -9.22
C ALA A 195 -1.31 0.27 -10.68
N GLN A 196 -0.36 0.14 -11.60
CA GLN A 196 -0.57 0.46 -13.02
C GLN A 196 -1.45 -0.55 -13.76
N THR A 197 -1.51 -1.81 -13.33
CA THR A 197 -2.32 -2.86 -13.98
C THR A 197 -3.72 -2.97 -13.38
N ILE A 198 -3.97 -2.34 -12.23
CA ILE A 198 -5.28 -2.35 -11.57
C ILE A 198 -6.28 -1.57 -12.43
N THR A 199 -7.47 -2.15 -12.59
CA THR A 199 -8.64 -1.60 -13.27
C THR A 199 -9.90 -1.92 -12.48
N SER A 200 -11.03 -1.32 -12.83
CA SER A 200 -12.35 -1.65 -12.27
C SER A 200 -12.70 -3.15 -12.26
N ARG A 201 -12.20 -3.91 -13.24
CA ARG A 201 -12.44 -5.36 -13.38
C ARG A 201 -11.48 -6.23 -12.57
N THR A 202 -10.45 -5.64 -11.99
CA THR A 202 -9.43 -6.39 -11.25
C THR A 202 -9.97 -6.86 -9.91
N CYS A 203 -9.83 -8.14 -9.60
CA CYS A 203 -10.14 -8.67 -8.27
C CYS A 203 -9.14 -8.18 -7.24
N CYS A 204 -9.64 -7.60 -6.15
CA CYS A 204 -8.82 -7.14 -5.03
C CYS A 204 -9.38 -7.65 -3.71
N CYS A 205 -8.51 -7.81 -2.72
CA CYS A 205 -8.95 -8.06 -1.34
C CYS A 205 -9.53 -6.77 -0.73
N SER A 206 -10.24 -6.90 0.39
CA SER A 206 -10.88 -5.76 1.05
C SER A 206 -9.87 -4.69 1.48
N GLU A 207 -8.70 -5.08 2.02
CA GLU A 207 -7.64 -4.12 2.39
C GLU A 207 -7.13 -3.31 1.19
N CYS A 208 -6.89 -3.98 0.05
CA CYS A 208 -6.43 -3.29 -1.16
C CYS A 208 -7.54 -2.43 -1.76
N TYR A 209 -8.79 -2.87 -1.68
CA TYR A 209 -9.93 -2.05 -2.12
C TYR A 209 -10.06 -0.76 -1.29
N GLU A 210 -9.92 -0.83 0.03
CA GLU A 210 -9.93 0.38 0.87
C GLU A 210 -8.80 1.36 0.49
N LYS A 211 -7.62 0.85 0.15
CA LYS A 211 -6.50 1.65 -0.40
C LYS A 211 -6.83 2.30 -1.74
N VAL A 212 -7.49 1.57 -2.65
CA VAL A 212 -7.98 2.13 -3.91
C VAL A 212 -8.94 3.28 -3.62
N VAL A 213 -9.95 3.06 -2.79
CA VAL A 213 -10.97 4.07 -2.50
C VAL A 213 -10.36 5.31 -1.82
N ALA A 214 -9.53 5.13 -0.80
CA ALA A 214 -8.84 6.24 -0.15
C ALA A 214 -8.02 7.09 -1.13
N PHE A 215 -7.33 6.43 -2.06
CA PHE A 215 -6.58 7.09 -3.12
C PHE A 215 -7.49 7.87 -4.09
N LEU A 216 -8.64 7.31 -4.48
CA LEU A 216 -9.62 8.01 -5.30
C LEU A 216 -10.20 9.23 -4.58
N LEU A 217 -10.51 9.11 -3.29
CA LEU A 217 -11.04 10.20 -2.48
C LEU A 217 -10.03 11.33 -2.25
N TYR A 218 -8.74 11.00 -2.16
CA TYR A 218 -7.67 12.00 -2.18
C TYR A 218 -7.72 12.83 -3.46
N TRP A 219 -7.74 12.17 -4.62
CA TRP A 219 -7.80 12.88 -5.90
C TRP A 219 -9.11 13.63 -6.12
N PHE A 220 -10.21 13.10 -5.61
CA PHE A 220 -11.48 13.80 -5.51
C PHE A 220 -11.31 15.13 -4.79
N ARG A 221 -10.74 15.13 -3.59
CA ARG A 221 -10.50 16.38 -2.84
C ARG A 221 -9.52 17.33 -3.53
N VAL A 222 -8.49 16.82 -4.22
CA VAL A 222 -7.54 17.63 -5.00
C VAL A 222 -8.22 18.34 -6.17
N LYS A 223 -9.15 17.67 -6.86
CA LYS A 223 -9.88 18.24 -8.02
C LYS A 223 -11.20 18.91 -7.64
N LEU A 224 -11.61 18.86 -6.39
CA LEU A 224 -12.86 19.41 -5.92
C LEU A 224 -12.88 20.93 -6.07
N LEU A 225 -14.02 21.46 -6.50
CA LEU A 225 -14.22 22.90 -6.62
C LEU A 225 -14.38 23.53 -5.23
N LYS A 226 -13.72 24.66 -5.00
CA LYS A 226 -13.71 25.34 -3.69
C LYS A 226 -15.11 25.70 -3.17
N HIS A 227 -16.10 25.89 -4.05
CA HIS A 227 -17.48 26.20 -3.64
C HIS A 227 -18.20 25.05 -2.93
N CYS A 228 -17.71 23.80 -3.06
CA CYS A 228 -18.24 22.66 -2.32
C CYS A 228 -17.75 22.63 -0.87
N MET A 229 -16.72 23.39 -0.53
CA MET A 229 -16.19 23.52 0.84
C MET A 229 -16.87 24.67 1.59
N THR A 230 -16.68 24.71 2.91
CA THR A 230 -16.98 25.91 3.70
C THR A 230 -15.92 26.99 3.42
N GLN A 231 -16.25 28.25 3.72
CA GLN A 231 -15.29 29.34 3.56
C GLN A 231 -14.04 29.10 4.42
N GLU A 232 -14.23 28.69 5.68
CA GLU A 232 -13.15 28.35 6.61
C GLU A 232 -12.25 27.24 6.05
N ASP A 233 -12.83 26.12 5.61
CA ASP A 233 -12.07 24.98 5.09
C ASP A 233 -11.27 25.35 3.82
N SER A 234 -11.84 26.22 2.96
CA SER A 234 -11.22 26.64 1.71
C SER A 234 -10.06 27.65 1.86
N GLN A 235 -9.99 28.32 3.02
CA GLN A 235 -9.01 29.36 3.33
C GLN A 235 -7.84 28.85 4.18
N ARG A 236 -7.87 27.58 4.62
CA ARG A 236 -6.77 26.96 5.35
C ARG A 236 -5.48 26.98 4.52
N GLU A 237 -4.40 27.43 5.13
CA GLU A 237 -3.08 27.41 4.50
C GLU A 237 -2.58 25.96 4.34
N ASP A 238 -1.91 25.69 3.23
CA ASP A 238 -1.29 24.40 2.98
C ASP A 238 -0.23 24.08 4.04
N CYS A 239 -0.25 22.85 4.55
CA CYS A 239 0.83 22.32 5.36
C CYS A 239 2.08 22.18 4.49
N TRP A 240 3.25 22.60 5.00
CA TRP A 240 4.51 22.48 4.27
C TRP A 240 4.90 21.03 3.93
N TYR A 241 4.43 20.08 4.74
CA TYR A 241 4.62 18.65 4.50
C TYR A 241 3.48 18.03 3.69
N GLY A 242 2.43 18.80 3.37
CA GLY A 242 1.25 18.37 2.64
C GLY A 242 0.67 17.07 3.19
N TYR A 243 0.30 16.17 2.28
CA TYR A 243 -0.19 14.85 2.63
C TYR A 243 0.81 14.05 3.48
N ALA A 244 2.12 14.27 3.36
CA ALA A 244 3.14 13.50 4.09
C ALA A 244 3.37 13.99 5.53
N CYS A 245 2.54 14.92 6.03
CA CYS A 245 2.68 15.46 7.37
C CYS A 245 2.41 14.41 8.44
N ARG A 246 3.41 14.02 9.23
CA ARG A 246 3.22 13.08 10.35
C ARG A 246 2.47 13.69 11.54
N THR A 247 2.50 15.01 11.68
CA THR A 247 1.83 15.74 12.76
C THR A 247 0.31 15.69 12.63
N GLN A 248 -0.21 15.50 11.42
CA GLN A 248 -1.65 15.41 11.17
C GLN A 248 -2.31 14.21 11.86
N HIS A 249 -1.55 13.15 12.19
CA HIS A 249 -2.11 11.93 12.77
C HIS A 249 -2.42 12.02 14.28
N HIS A 250 -1.73 12.90 15.01
CA HIS A 250 -1.78 12.92 16.48
C HIS A 250 -2.02 14.31 17.06
N ASN A 251 -2.07 15.35 16.23
CA ASN A 251 -2.38 16.71 16.66
C ASN A 251 -3.60 17.21 15.87
N GLU A 252 -4.78 17.08 16.47
CA GLU A 252 -6.04 17.51 15.87
C GLU A 252 -6.08 19.01 15.60
N GLU A 253 -5.44 19.83 16.45
CA GLU A 253 -5.37 21.27 16.25
C GLU A 253 -4.56 21.62 15.00
N HIS A 254 -3.44 20.92 14.77
CA HIS A 254 -2.65 21.05 13.54
C HIS A 254 -3.45 20.60 12.32
N ALA A 255 -4.12 19.44 12.42
CA ALA A 255 -4.98 18.91 11.37
C ALA A 255 -6.09 19.92 11.01
N ARG A 256 -6.69 20.59 11.99
CA ARG A 256 -7.72 21.61 11.76
C ARG A 256 -7.18 22.90 11.14
N LYS A 257 -6.01 23.36 11.56
CA LYS A 257 -5.44 24.66 11.12
C LYS A 257 -4.85 24.64 9.71
N ARG A 258 -4.33 23.49 9.24
CA ARG A 258 -3.55 23.40 7.99
C ARG A 258 -4.18 22.43 7.02
N ASN A 259 -4.30 22.77 5.73
CA ASN A 259 -4.73 21.84 4.69
C ASN A 259 -3.65 20.78 4.44
N HIS A 260 -4.03 19.50 4.46
CA HIS A 260 -3.13 18.38 4.14
C HIS A 260 -3.43 17.73 2.79
N VAL A 261 -4.53 18.10 2.13
CA VAL A 261 -4.83 17.69 0.76
C VAL A 261 -4.07 18.60 -0.22
N CYS A 262 -2.75 18.60 -0.12
CA CYS A 262 -1.83 19.39 -0.93
C CYS A 262 -0.48 18.69 -1.07
N LEU A 263 0.33 19.13 -2.02
CA LEU A 263 1.68 18.59 -2.23
C LEU A 263 2.66 19.18 -1.20
N PRO A 264 3.64 18.39 -0.71
CA PRO A 264 4.71 18.91 0.12
C PRO A 264 5.50 20.00 -0.60
N THR A 265 5.70 21.13 0.08
CA THR A 265 6.49 22.27 -0.42
C THR A 265 7.87 22.34 0.24
N ARG A 266 8.04 21.76 1.43
CA ARG A 266 9.34 21.67 2.11
C ARG A 266 10.25 20.69 1.37
N GLY A 267 11.38 21.19 0.86
CA GLY A 267 12.33 20.44 0.01
C GLY A 267 12.27 20.77 -1.48
N ARG A 268 11.30 21.59 -1.93
CA ARG A 268 11.25 22.19 -3.27
C ARG A 268 11.89 23.59 -3.34
N SER A 269 12.71 23.96 -2.35
CA SER A 269 13.52 25.18 -2.42
C SER A 269 14.58 25.02 -3.51
N MET A 270 14.26 25.55 -4.69
CA MET A 270 15.16 25.96 -5.78
C MET A 270 16.20 24.93 -6.25
N SER A 271 15.88 24.27 -7.36
CA SER A 271 16.86 23.95 -8.40
C SER A 271 16.59 24.86 -9.59
#